data_AF-A0A2E8V946-F1
#
_entry.id   AF-A0A2E8V946-F1
#
_cell.length_a   1.000
_cell.length_b   1.000
_cell.length_c   1.000
_cell.angle_alpha   90.00
_cell.angle_beta   90.00
_cell.angle_gamma   90.00
#
_symmetry.space_group_name_H-M   'P 1'
#
loop_
_entity.id
_entity.type
_entity.pdbx_description
1 polymer ?
#
loop_
_entity_poly.entity_id
_entity_poly.type
_entity_poly.pdbx_seq_one_letter_code
_entity_poly.pdbx_strand_id
1 'polypeptide(L)'
;MILKILNIVRVFLIVSAIPVFLVTLNTRLVINSSSLYENGFEKYQIERVTGIEYDQLLLASKQIRDYFNDDTSSDLFVKVTKHGHMLDNLFNKREVDHMRDVKNLVRGVYVVQWISLSIILLGIISGCFIVRRDKFGSIVRSIGWGGKLTLSLTLVVGVMSFVGFQKLFLYFHL
;
A
#
# COMPACT_ATOMS: atom_id res chain seq x y z
N MET A 1 -32.54 22.41 4.55
CA MET A 1 -31.82 22.19 3.28
C MET A 1 -30.34 21.89 3.51
N ILE A 2 -29.62 22.75 4.25
CA ILE A 2 -28.17 22.64 4.53
C ILE A 2 -27.75 21.29 5.13
N LEU A 3 -28.41 20.81 6.20
CA LEU A 3 -28.07 19.52 6.82
C LEU A 3 -28.23 18.31 5.88
N LYS A 4 -29.17 18.39 4.92
CA LYS A 4 -29.34 17.32 3.92
C LYS A 4 -28.17 17.30 2.93
N ILE A 5 -27.73 18.48 2.48
CA ILE A 5 -26.57 18.61 1.59
C ILE A 5 -25.30 18.13 2.30
N LEU A 6 -25.07 18.56 3.54
CA LEU A 6 -23.95 18.10 4.36
C LEU A 6 -23.93 16.58 4.54
N ASN A 7 -25.11 15.98 4.74
CA ASN A 7 -25.23 14.53 4.85
C ASN A 7 -24.86 13.81 3.54
N ILE A 8 -25.28 14.33 2.39
CA ILE A 8 -24.94 13.75 1.07
C ILE A 8 -23.43 13.84 0.83
N VAL A 9 -22.83 15.01 1.06
CA VAL A 9 -21.38 15.22 0.91
C VAL A 9 -20.60 14.26 1.81
N ARG A 10 -21.00 14.14 3.08
CA ARG A 10 -20.37 13.22 4.03
C ARG A 10 -20.43 11.76 3.56
N VAL A 11 -21.61 11.31 3.09
CA VAL A 11 -21.77 9.94 2.58
C VAL A 11 -20.88 9.71 1.35
N PHE A 12 -20.86 10.67 0.41
CA PHE A 12 -20.01 10.59 -0.77
C PHE A 12 -18.52 10.46 -0.40
N LEU A 13 -18.04 11.30 0.53
CA LEU A 13 -16.66 11.27 1.00
C LEU A 13 -16.29 9.94 1.68
N ILE A 14 -17.17 9.38 2.52
CA ILE A 14 -16.93 8.07 3.14
C ILE A 14 -16.86 6.98 2.07
N VAL A 15 -17.82 6.96 1.14
CA VAL A 15 -17.91 5.93 0.11
C VAL A 15 -16.69 5.96 -0.83
N SER A 16 -16.19 7.14 -1.19
CA SER A 16 -15.00 7.27 -2.04
C SER A 16 -13.69 7.03 -1.28
N ALA A 17 -13.61 7.39 0.01
CA ALA A 17 -12.41 7.18 0.81
C ALA A 17 -12.15 5.71 1.16
N ILE A 18 -13.20 4.88 1.29
CA ILE A 18 -13.06 3.47 1.66
C ILE A 18 -12.22 2.65 0.67
N PRO A 19 -12.48 2.67 -0.66
CA PRO A 19 -11.62 2.00 -1.63
C PRO A 19 -10.16 2.44 -1.52
N VAL A 20 -9.93 3.75 -1.42
CA VAL A 20 -8.58 4.32 -1.30
C VAL A 20 -7.87 3.82 -0.03
N PHE A 21 -8.55 3.87 1.11
CA PHE A 21 -8.02 3.39 2.38
C PHE A 21 -7.68 1.89 2.34
N LEU A 22 -8.58 1.07 1.81
CA LEU A 22 -8.37 -0.38 1.76
C LEU A 22 -7.23 -0.75 0.82
N VAL A 23 -7.11 -0.12 -0.35
CA VAL A 23 -6.00 -0.37 -1.28
C VAL A 23 -4.68 0.03 -0.64
N THR A 24 -4.59 1.25 -0.10
CA THR A 24 -3.35 1.76 0.51
C THR A 24 -2.95 0.97 1.76
N LEU A 25 -3.90 0.54 2.60
CA LEU A 25 -3.66 -0.34 3.74
C LEU A 25 -3.08 -1.69 3.30
N ASN A 26 -3.68 -2.33 2.28
CA ASN A 26 -3.17 -3.60 1.77
C ASN A 26 -1.76 -3.45 1.19
N THR A 27 -1.52 -2.39 0.40
CA THR A 27 -0.18 -2.09 -0.13
C THR A 27 0.84 -1.93 0.99
N ARG A 28 0.50 -1.19 2.06
CA ARG A 28 1.38 -1.04 3.22
C ARG A 28 1.66 -2.37 3.92
N LEU A 29 0.65 -3.22 4.11
CA LEU A 29 0.84 -4.54 4.71
C LEU A 29 1.77 -5.42 3.86
N VAL A 30 1.59 -5.41 2.54
CA VAL A 30 2.39 -6.18 1.57
C VAL A 30 3.84 -5.73 1.58
N ILE A 31 4.11 -4.42 1.50
CA ILE A 31 5.48 -3.86 1.55
C ILE A 31 6.22 -4.30 2.83
N ASN A 32 5.49 -4.35 3.95
CA ASN A 32 6.06 -4.61 5.27
C ASN A 32 6.04 -6.09 5.70
N SER A 33 5.50 -6.99 4.89
CA SER A 33 5.38 -8.41 5.24
C SER A 33 6.71 -9.13 5.04
N SER A 34 7.33 -9.66 6.09
CA SER A 34 8.55 -10.48 5.94
C SER A 34 8.28 -11.77 5.18
N SER A 35 7.14 -12.41 5.46
CA SER A 35 6.72 -13.67 4.83
C SER A 35 6.62 -13.56 3.30
N LEU A 36 6.27 -12.40 2.75
CA LEU A 36 6.23 -12.23 1.30
C LEU A 36 7.63 -12.34 0.67
N TYR A 37 8.65 -11.77 1.34
CA TYR A 37 10.04 -11.86 0.88
C TYR A 37 10.57 -13.27 1.05
N GLU A 38 10.38 -13.89 2.22
CA GLU A 38 10.75 -15.28 2.51
C GLU A 38 10.20 -16.25 1.46
N ASN A 39 8.88 -16.21 1.23
CA ASN A 39 8.23 -17.02 0.21
C ASN A 39 8.77 -16.76 -1.20
N GLY A 40 9.11 -15.51 -1.52
CA GLY A 40 9.74 -15.15 -2.79
C GLY A 40 11.13 -15.75 -2.93
N PHE A 41 11.96 -15.65 -1.89
CA PHE A 41 13.31 -16.20 -1.88
C PHE A 41 13.32 -17.72 -2.05
N GLU A 42 12.42 -18.41 -1.35
CA GLU A 42 12.26 -19.86 -1.45
C GLU A 42 11.70 -20.29 -2.80
N LYS A 43 10.60 -19.67 -3.25
CA LYS A 43 9.93 -20.04 -4.50
C LYS A 43 10.85 -19.88 -5.71
N TYR A 44 11.68 -18.83 -5.73
CA TYR A 44 12.58 -18.53 -6.83
C TYR A 44 14.02 -18.97 -6.59
N GLN A 45 14.29 -19.66 -5.48
CA GLN A 45 15.62 -20.21 -5.14
C GLN A 45 16.73 -19.14 -5.22
N ILE A 46 16.46 -17.96 -4.66
CA ILE A 46 17.31 -16.76 -4.84
C ILE A 46 18.73 -16.98 -4.30
N GLU A 47 18.90 -17.73 -3.22
CA GLU A 47 20.21 -18.12 -2.71
C GLU A 47 21.04 -18.84 -3.77
N ARG A 48 20.44 -19.80 -4.49
CA ARG A 48 21.12 -20.53 -5.57
C ARG A 48 21.47 -19.63 -6.77
N VAL A 49 20.60 -18.68 -7.11
CA VAL A 49 20.78 -17.79 -8.27
C VAL A 49 21.84 -16.72 -8.00
N THR A 50 21.82 -16.14 -6.80
CA THR A 50 22.65 -14.99 -6.44
C THR A 50 23.93 -15.37 -5.72
N GLY A 51 23.97 -16.54 -5.06
CA GLY A 51 25.04 -16.97 -4.17
C GLY A 51 25.05 -16.28 -2.81
N ILE A 52 24.01 -15.50 -2.48
CA ILE A 52 23.86 -14.84 -1.17
C ILE A 52 23.16 -15.82 -0.23
N GLU A 53 23.75 -16.06 0.93
CA GLU A 53 23.22 -16.98 1.94
C GLU A 53 21.80 -16.57 2.40
N TYR A 54 20.94 -17.56 2.69
CA TYR A 54 19.53 -17.30 2.99
C TYR A 54 19.32 -16.32 4.15
N ASP A 55 20.10 -16.43 5.23
CA ASP A 55 20.05 -15.51 6.37
C ASP A 55 20.39 -14.06 5.98
N GLN A 56 21.33 -13.89 5.04
CA GLN A 56 21.71 -12.59 4.50
C GLN A 56 20.61 -12.00 3.59
N LEU A 57 19.86 -12.84 2.86
CA LEU A 57 18.67 -12.41 2.12
C LEU A 57 17.57 -11.92 3.06
N LEU A 58 17.35 -12.61 4.18
CA LEU A 58 16.39 -12.18 5.20
C LEU A 58 16.82 -10.84 5.82
N LEU A 59 18.10 -10.69 6.14
CA LEU A 59 18.67 -9.45 6.65
C LEU A 59 18.55 -8.30 5.64
N ALA A 60 18.80 -8.55 4.36
CA ALA A 60 18.64 -7.58 3.28
C ALA A 60 17.18 -7.11 3.18
N SER A 61 16.23 -8.06 3.17
CA SER A 61 14.80 -7.74 3.11
C SER A 61 14.36 -6.88 4.29
N LYS A 62 14.91 -7.13 5.49
CA LYS A 62 14.63 -6.34 6.68
C LYS A 62 15.15 -4.91 6.51
N GLN A 63 16.40 -4.73 6.09
CA GLN A 63 16.98 -3.40 5.83
C GLN A 63 16.17 -2.59 4.81
N ILE A 64 15.67 -3.24 3.75
CA ILE A 64 14.81 -2.60 2.75
C ILE A 64 13.47 -2.17 3.36
N ARG A 65 12.82 -3.03 4.15
CA ARG A 65 11.57 -2.66 4.84
C ARG A 65 11.80 -1.52 5.85
N ASP A 66 12.88 -1.59 6.62
CA ASP A 66 13.24 -0.55 7.59
C ASP A 66 13.47 0.80 6.85
N TYR A 67 14.16 0.78 5.71
CA TYR A 67 14.37 1.97 4.88
C TYR A 67 13.07 2.64 4.44
N PHE A 68 12.03 1.88 4.09
CA PHE A 68 10.74 2.45 3.70
C PHE A 68 9.95 3.05 4.86
N ASN A 69 10.22 2.65 6.10
CA ASN A 69 9.55 3.18 7.29
C ASN A 69 10.39 4.19 8.07
N ASP A 70 11.64 4.38 7.70
CA ASP A 70 12.50 5.38 8.29
C ASP A 70 12.31 6.75 7.62
N ASP A 71 12.13 7.78 8.44
CA ASP A 71 11.97 9.15 7.98
C ASP A 71 13.30 9.88 7.76
N THR A 72 14.39 9.38 8.35
CA THR A 72 15.67 10.09 8.45
C THR A 72 16.64 9.81 7.29
N SER A 73 16.71 8.58 6.79
CA SER A 73 17.66 8.17 5.76
C SER A 73 17.17 8.55 4.37
N SER A 74 17.98 9.30 3.62
CA SER A 74 17.72 9.57 2.20
C SER A 74 18.04 8.37 1.31
N ASP A 75 19.11 7.64 1.64
CA ASP A 75 19.68 6.61 0.80
C ASP A 75 19.55 5.22 1.40
N LEU A 76 19.37 4.24 0.52
CA LEU A 76 19.30 2.84 0.89
C LEU A 76 20.73 2.26 1.01
N PHE A 77 21.03 1.72 2.18
CA PHE A 77 22.25 0.96 2.44
C PHE A 77 21.86 -0.45 2.90
N VAL A 78 22.14 -1.45 2.06
CA VAL A 78 21.86 -2.86 2.35
C VAL A 78 23.17 -3.61 2.46
N LYS A 79 23.58 -3.88 3.71
CA LYS A 79 24.79 -4.64 4.02
C LYS A 79 24.47 -6.12 4.08
N VAL A 80 25.22 -6.91 3.33
CA VAL A 80 25.12 -8.38 3.33
C VAL A 80 26.50 -9.00 3.25
N THR A 81 26.64 -10.21 3.76
CA THR A 81 27.78 -11.07 3.45
C THR A 81 27.44 -11.92 2.23
N LYS A 82 28.42 -12.15 1.36
CA LYS A 82 28.31 -13.09 0.24
C LYS A 82 29.60 -13.88 0.14
N HIS A 83 29.52 -15.21 0.27
CA HIS A 83 30.70 -16.10 0.24
C HIS A 83 31.76 -15.70 1.28
N GLY A 84 31.34 -15.28 2.47
CA GLY A 84 32.23 -14.82 3.54
C GLY A 84 32.86 -13.43 3.34
N HIS A 85 32.56 -12.73 2.24
CA HIS A 85 32.99 -11.36 2.00
C HIS A 85 31.85 -10.37 2.29
N MET A 86 32.15 -9.33 3.07
CA MET A 86 31.18 -8.28 3.37
C MET A 86 31.01 -7.34 2.17
N LEU A 87 29.77 -7.18 1.72
CA LEU A 87 29.36 -6.18 0.73
C LEU A 87 28.74 -4.99 1.47
N ASP A 88 29.40 -3.83 1.39
CA ASP A 88 28.95 -2.61 2.07
C ASP A 88 27.61 -2.08 1.56
N ASN A 89 27.28 -2.33 0.29
CA ASN A 89 25.96 -2.09 -0.25
C ASN A 89 25.65 -3.10 -1.37
N LEU A 90 24.49 -3.75 -1.27
CA LEU A 90 24.00 -4.66 -2.31
C LEU A 90 23.61 -3.90 -3.59
N PHE A 91 23.18 -2.64 -3.44
CA PHE A 91 22.71 -1.79 -4.54
C PHE A 91 23.83 -0.88 -5.04
N ASN A 92 23.90 -0.68 -6.35
CA ASN A 92 24.78 0.32 -6.95
C ASN A 92 24.17 1.73 -6.84
N LYS A 93 24.96 2.77 -7.15
CA LYS A 93 24.52 4.17 -7.02
C LYS A 93 23.23 4.49 -7.78
N ARG A 94 23.10 4.00 -9.02
CA ARG A 94 21.91 4.24 -9.85
C ARG A 94 20.67 3.58 -9.24
N GLU A 95 20.83 2.39 -8.68
CA GLU A 95 19.72 1.69 -8.03
C GLU A 95 19.34 2.34 -6.69
N VAL A 96 20.31 2.88 -5.94
CA VAL A 96 20.03 3.68 -4.74
C VAL A 96 19.23 4.94 -5.08
N ASP A 97 19.62 5.66 -6.14
CA ASP A 97 18.88 6.82 -6.63
C ASP A 97 17.45 6.43 -7.03
N HIS A 98 17.28 5.29 -7.71
CA HIS A 98 15.95 4.76 -8.03
C HIS A 98 15.13 4.41 -6.77
N MET A 99 15.75 3.79 -5.77
CA MET A 99 15.07 3.45 -4.51
C MET A 99 14.63 4.67 -3.71
N ARG A 100 15.31 5.82 -3.87
CA ARG A 100 14.86 7.10 -3.31
C ARG A 100 13.54 7.55 -3.91
N ASP A 101 13.37 7.43 -5.22
CA ASP A 101 12.09 7.73 -5.88
C ASP A 101 10.98 6.79 -5.42
N VAL A 102 11.29 5.48 -5.33
CA VAL A 102 10.35 4.48 -4.80
C VAL A 102 9.95 4.80 -3.36
N LYS A 103 10.89 5.23 -2.51
CA LYS A 103 10.59 5.62 -1.12
C LYS A 103 9.62 6.80 -1.06
N ASN A 104 9.76 7.79 -1.93
CA ASN A 104 8.83 8.91 -2.00
C ASN A 104 7.42 8.46 -2.42
N LEU A 105 7.30 7.50 -3.36
CA LEU A 105 6.01 6.89 -3.72
C LEU A 105 5.39 6.13 -2.55
N VAL A 106 6.17 5.31 -1.83
CA VAL A 106 5.70 4.56 -0.65
C VAL A 106 5.23 5.52 0.45
N ARG A 107 5.97 6.60 0.72
CA ARG A 107 5.52 7.66 1.63
C ARG A 107 4.22 8.31 1.16
N GLY A 108 4.09 8.58 -0.13
CA GLY A 108 2.84 9.07 -0.73
C GLY A 108 1.65 8.14 -0.46
N VAL A 109 1.84 6.82 -0.62
CA VAL A 109 0.83 5.80 -0.27
C VAL A 109 0.44 5.90 1.21
N TYR A 110 1.41 6.05 2.12
CA TYR A 110 1.13 6.16 3.56
C TYR A 110 0.39 7.45 3.92
N VAL A 111 0.74 8.57 3.30
CA VAL A 111 0.03 9.85 3.48
C VAL A 111 -1.41 9.74 3.00
N VAL A 112 -1.64 9.19 1.81
CA VAL A 112 -2.99 8.98 1.26
C VAL A 112 -3.81 8.02 2.14
N GLN A 113 -3.18 7.00 2.71
CA GLN A 113 -3.81 6.11 3.68
C GLN A 113 -4.30 6.88 4.92
N TRP A 114 -3.46 7.74 5.51
CA TRP A 114 -3.84 8.54 6.68
C TRP A 114 -4.91 9.58 6.36
N ILE A 115 -4.86 10.22 5.19
CA ILE A 115 -5.88 11.18 4.74
C ILE A 115 -7.22 10.47 4.56
N SER A 116 -7.24 9.33 3.86
CA SER A 116 -8.48 8.56 3.64
C SER A 116 -9.06 8.04 4.95
N LEU A 117 -8.22 7.54 5.87
CA LEU A 117 -8.65 7.17 7.22
C LEU A 117 -9.26 8.36 7.98
N SER A 118 -8.60 9.53 7.93
CA SER A 118 -9.10 10.75 8.58
C SER A 118 -10.45 11.18 8.00
N ILE A 119 -10.65 11.11 6.68
CA ILE A 119 -11.94 11.39 6.03
C ILE A 119 -13.03 10.44 6.55
N ILE A 120 -12.73 9.14 6.66
CA ILE A 120 -13.67 8.14 7.17
C ILE A 120 -14.04 8.46 8.63
N LEU A 121 -13.06 8.69 9.50
CA LEU A 121 -13.28 8.97 10.92
C LEU A 121 -14.05 10.29 11.13
N LEU A 122 -13.65 11.37 10.46
CA LEU A 122 -14.37 12.65 10.51
C LEU A 122 -15.78 12.53 9.94
N GLY A 123 -15.96 11.73 8.89
CA GLY A 123 -17.26 11.39 8.34
C GLY A 123 -18.15 10.64 9.34
N ILE A 124 -17.59 9.71 10.11
CA ILE A 124 -18.33 8.99 11.17
C ILE A 124 -18.71 9.96 12.29
N ILE A 125 -17.73 10.74 12.80
CA ILE A 125 -17.93 11.69 13.91
C ILE A 125 -18.96 12.75 13.54
N SER A 126 -18.85 13.37 12.36
CA SER A 126 -19.81 14.36 11.88
C SER A 126 -21.22 13.77 11.68
N GLY A 127 -21.31 12.46 11.41
CA GLY A 127 -22.57 11.71 11.37
C GLY A 127 -23.38 11.82 12.68
N CYS A 128 -22.70 11.87 13.82
CA CYS A 128 -23.36 12.00 15.13
C CYS A 128 -24.10 13.33 15.32
N PHE A 129 -23.67 14.39 14.63
CA PHE A 129 -24.23 15.74 14.72
C PHE A 129 -25.23 16.04 13.59
N ILE A 130 -24.97 15.52 12.38
CA ILE A 130 -25.78 15.82 11.19
C ILE A 130 -27.05 14.95 11.12
N VAL A 131 -26.94 13.67 11.49
CA VAL A 131 -28.04 12.70 11.36
C VAL A 131 -28.89 12.71 12.61
N ARG A 132 -30.17 13.07 12.48
CA ARG A 132 -31.10 13.16 13.62
C ARG A 132 -31.73 11.83 14.02
N ARG A 133 -31.92 10.90 13.08
CA ARG A 133 -32.50 9.57 13.31
C ARG A 133 -31.67 8.51 12.58
N ASP A 134 -31.56 7.33 13.18
CA ASP A 134 -30.83 6.20 12.59
C ASP A 134 -29.35 6.52 12.25
N LYS A 135 -28.64 7.09 13.25
CA LYS A 135 -27.21 7.46 13.12
C LYS A 135 -26.37 6.24 12.75
N PHE A 136 -26.56 5.15 13.48
CA PHE A 136 -25.83 3.91 13.27
C PHE A 136 -26.12 3.29 11.90
N GLY A 137 -27.40 3.17 11.50
CA GLY A 137 -27.75 2.64 10.18
C GLY A 137 -27.27 3.52 9.03
N SER A 138 -27.18 4.84 9.20
CA SER A 138 -26.55 5.72 8.22
C SER A 138 -25.05 5.44 8.04
N ILE A 139 -24.32 5.21 9.13
CA ILE A 139 -22.88 4.91 9.08
C ILE A 139 -22.66 3.54 8.44
N VAL A 140 -23.36 2.51 8.91
CA VAL A 140 -23.26 1.14 8.38
C VAL A 140 -23.56 1.11 6.89
N ARG A 141 -24.61 1.80 6.43
CA ARG A 141 -24.91 1.90 4.99
C ARG A 141 -23.81 2.60 4.20
N SER A 142 -23.24 3.68 4.72
CA SER A 142 -22.17 4.41 4.04
C SER A 142 -20.93 3.52 3.87
N ILE A 143 -20.56 2.79 4.94
CA ILE A 143 -19.46 1.83 4.90
C ILE A 143 -19.77 0.67 3.95
N GLY A 144 -20.98 0.11 3.99
CA GLY A 144 -21.41 -0.96 3.11
C GLY A 144 -21.43 -0.56 1.63
N TRP A 145 -21.79 0.68 1.31
CA TRP A 145 -21.67 1.22 -0.04
C TRP A 145 -20.22 1.39 -0.48
N GLY A 146 -19.35 1.88 0.40
CA GLY A 146 -17.91 1.91 0.15
C GLY A 146 -17.33 0.52 -0.12
N GLY A 147 -17.70 -0.47 0.69
CA GLY A 147 -17.29 -1.87 0.50
C GLY A 147 -17.76 -2.47 -0.83
N LYS A 148 -19.04 -2.25 -1.19
CA LYS A 148 -19.56 -2.65 -2.51
C LYS A 148 -18.81 -1.99 -3.66
N LEU A 149 -18.50 -0.69 -3.54
CA LEU A 149 -17.70 0.02 -4.53
C LEU A 149 -16.30 -0.58 -4.66
N THR A 150 -15.62 -0.85 -3.54
CA THR A 150 -14.30 -1.50 -3.54
C THR A 150 -14.35 -2.86 -4.23
N LEU A 151 -15.30 -3.73 -3.85
CA LEU A 151 -15.45 -5.05 -4.47
C LEU A 151 -15.72 -4.95 -5.97
N SER A 152 -16.57 -4.02 -6.38
CA SER A 152 -16.87 -3.77 -7.80
C SER A 152 -15.63 -3.33 -8.57
N LEU A 153 -14.86 -2.37 -8.03
CA LEU A 153 -13.63 -1.89 -8.67
C LEU A 153 -12.59 -3.01 -8.76
N THR A 154 -12.38 -3.77 -7.69
CA THR A 154 -11.46 -4.91 -7.66
C THR A 154 -11.86 -5.98 -8.68
N LEU A 155 -13.16 -6.31 -8.77
CA LEU A 155 -13.65 -7.27 -9.75
C LEU A 155 -13.40 -6.80 -11.18
N VAL A 156 -13.69 -5.52 -11.46
CA VAL A 156 -13.48 -4.91 -12.78
C VAL A 156 -12.00 -4.96 -13.17
N VAL A 157 -11.09 -4.57 -12.27
CA VAL A 157 -9.64 -4.65 -12.49
C VAL A 157 -9.19 -6.11 -12.65
N GLY A 158 -9.74 -7.03 -11.85
CA GLY A 158 -9.43 -8.46 -11.93
C GLY A 158 -9.84 -9.08 -13.27
N VAL A 159 -11.05 -8.80 -13.74
CA VAL A 159 -11.54 -9.27 -15.05
C VAL A 159 -10.72 -8.69 -16.19
N MET A 160 -10.43 -7.39 -16.13
CA MET A 160 -9.56 -6.73 -17.10
C MET A 160 -8.18 -7.42 -17.15
N SER A 161 -7.59 -7.66 -15.98
CA SER A 161 -6.30 -8.33 -15.87
C SER A 161 -6.34 -9.76 -16.42
N PHE A 162 -7.43 -10.50 -16.20
CA PHE A 162 -7.61 -11.86 -16.71
C PHE A 162 -7.73 -11.91 -18.24
N VAL A 163 -8.47 -10.98 -18.85
CA VAL A 163 -8.73 -10.98 -20.30
C VAL A 163 -7.58 -10.36 -21.09
N GLY A 164 -6.86 -9.39 -20.52
CA GLY A 164 -5.98 -8.50 -21.29
C GLY A 164 -4.76 -8.02 -20.54
N PHE A 165 -4.14 -8.85 -19.69
CA PHE A 165 -2.97 -8.48 -18.88
C PHE A 165 -1.89 -7.75 -19.67
N GLN A 166 -1.49 -8.27 -20.85
CA GLN A 166 -0.41 -7.69 -21.66
C GLN A 166 -0.71 -6.24 -22.08
N LYS A 167 -1.96 -5.96 -22.49
CA LYS A 167 -2.37 -4.60 -22.91
C LYS A 167 -2.42 -3.65 -21.72
N LEU A 168 -2.98 -4.10 -20.60
CA LEU A 168 -3.03 -3.30 -19.38
C LEU A 168 -1.64 -2.98 -18.85
N PHE A 169 -0.76 -3.99 -18.84
CA PHE A 169 0.64 -3.82 -18.46
C PHE A 169 1.33 -2.80 -19.35
N LEU A 170 1.15 -2.88 -20.67
CA LEU A 170 1.71 -1.91 -21.60
C LEU A 170 1.20 -0.49 -21.34
N TYR A 171 -0.12 -0.28 -21.21
CA TYR A 171 -0.69 1.05 -20.95
C TYR A 171 -0.31 1.64 -19.60
N PHE A 172 0.01 0.80 -18.61
CA PHE A 172 0.46 1.28 -17.31
C PHE A 172 1.92 1.77 -17.33
N HIS A 173 2.75 1.29 -18.26
CA HIS A 173 4.17 1.63 -18.37
C HIS A 173 4.49 2.65 -19.48
N LEU A 174 3.50 3.00 -20.30
CA LEU A 174 3.56 4.10 -21.28
C LEU A 174 3.23 5.43 -20.62
#